data_AF-A0A1L9S623-F1
#
_entry.id   AF-A0A1L9S623-F1
#
_cell.length_a   1.000
_cell.length_b   1.000
_cell.length_c   1.000
_cell.angle_alpha   90.00
_cell.angle_beta   90.00
_cell.angle_gamma   90.00
#
_symmetry.space_group_name_H-M   'P 1'
#
loop_
_entity.id
_entity.type
_entity.pdbx_description
1 polymer ?
#
loop_
_entity_poly.entity_id
_entity_poly.type
_entity_poly.pdbx_seq_one_letter_code
_entity_poly.pdbx_strand_id
1 'polypeptide(L)'
;MARFCLLFVFLLLFSWTQASEFDIVYTEEVPATCYGLDARLNKWEAEAKELYSTGMQAVLNVGTNLVAQKSFTAFLGVEFHYVNSVAVPVDQNLFNKVQTTISLANNFLSGRGYPQMRVKPRVYCGDEFLQQRQWTDIALDSTGEKVKRPESEQASTGQPFYSIGEVYSQVPWLAGRVPFWLPAEKGYMFTEAPEGGSFCEGTESAFGITYIGVPGQHYLRGTQQQSVTPFMDFISLCTDAFVDSSHVDTLGHYGYIDPTSGVGLEFILPESATLVHEIAHLVTGNLGYDPKELNLDPLRLMIRDHGSSALRDMLALDPALKADNAESYVYFLVAWWQYYKYKDSGKPAAAFYPGFAVSWDY
;
A
#
# COMPACT_ATOMS: atom_id res chain seq x y z
N MET A 1 -3.86 -11.57 -66.63
CA MET A 1 -4.48 -10.54 -65.77
C MET A 1 -4.91 -11.18 -64.45
N ALA A 2 -4.02 -11.26 -63.47
CA ALA A 2 -4.36 -11.60 -62.09
C ALA A 2 -3.46 -10.76 -61.19
N ARG A 3 -4.01 -9.66 -60.67
CA ARG A 3 -3.33 -8.77 -59.71
C ARG A 3 -3.49 -9.40 -58.34
N PHE A 4 -2.43 -10.00 -57.82
CA PHE A 4 -2.32 -10.38 -56.42
C PHE A 4 -2.07 -9.11 -55.60
N CYS A 5 -3.12 -8.60 -54.94
CA CYS A 5 -2.99 -7.57 -53.92
C CYS A 5 -2.32 -8.18 -52.70
N LEU A 6 -1.02 -7.91 -52.52
CA LEU A 6 -0.36 -7.99 -51.22
C LEU A 6 -1.00 -6.95 -50.31
N LEU A 7 -2.02 -7.35 -49.55
CA LEU A 7 -2.39 -6.65 -48.33
C LEU A 7 -1.28 -6.92 -47.31
N PHE A 8 -0.29 -6.04 -47.29
CA PHE A 8 0.65 -5.93 -46.19
C PHE A 8 -0.16 -5.60 -44.94
N VAL A 9 -0.42 -6.62 -44.12
CA VAL A 9 -0.93 -6.48 -42.77
C VAL A 9 0.20 -5.83 -41.95
N PHE A 10 0.30 -4.51 -42.06
CA PHE A 10 0.90 -3.65 -41.03
C PHE A 10 -0.05 -3.71 -39.82
N LEU A 11 -0.12 -4.87 -39.17
CA LEU A 11 -0.50 -4.96 -37.77
C LEU A 11 0.65 -4.32 -37.03
N LEU A 12 0.54 -3.00 -36.94
CA LEU A 12 1.34 -2.14 -36.11
C LEU A 12 1.49 -2.82 -34.76
N LEU A 13 2.71 -3.25 -34.47
CA LEU A 13 3.24 -3.44 -33.13
C LEU A 13 3.20 -2.06 -32.46
N PHE A 14 2.01 -1.53 -32.21
CA PHE A 14 1.81 -0.60 -31.12
C PHE A 14 2.08 -1.45 -29.89
N SER A 15 3.35 -1.48 -29.48
CA SER A 15 3.70 -1.73 -28.10
C SER A 15 2.90 -0.71 -27.31
N TRP A 16 1.76 -1.16 -26.78
CA TRP A 16 1.01 -0.42 -25.78
C TRP A 16 1.98 -0.28 -24.62
N THR A 17 2.71 0.83 -24.59
CA THR A 17 3.42 1.27 -23.39
C THR A 17 2.31 1.52 -22.39
N GLN A 18 2.01 0.52 -21.56
CA GLN A 18 1.11 0.73 -20.45
C GLN A 18 1.75 1.84 -19.62
N ALA A 19 1.05 2.96 -19.51
CA ALA A 19 1.48 3.99 -18.58
C ALA A 19 1.42 3.38 -17.19
N SER A 20 2.55 3.35 -16.48
CA SER A 20 2.57 2.94 -15.08
C SER A 20 1.68 3.90 -14.29
N GLU A 21 0.92 3.36 -13.33
CA GLU A 21 0.11 4.20 -12.42
C GLU A 21 0.96 4.88 -11.33
N PHE A 22 2.24 4.52 -11.27
CA PHE A 22 3.23 5.10 -10.39
C PHE A 22 4.19 6.03 -11.15
N ASP A 23 4.76 6.99 -10.41
CA ASP A 23 5.97 7.70 -10.81
C ASP A 23 7.17 6.97 -10.21
N ILE A 24 7.68 5.95 -10.93
CA ILE A 24 8.80 5.14 -10.46
C ILE A 24 10.10 5.94 -10.61
N VAL A 25 10.86 6.08 -9.52
CA VAL A 25 12.08 6.89 -9.49
C VAL A 25 13.28 6.09 -9.98
N TYR A 26 13.70 6.35 -11.23
CA TYR A 26 14.79 5.62 -11.90
C TYR A 26 16.14 6.38 -12.00
N THR A 27 16.19 7.63 -11.57
CA THR A 27 17.35 8.49 -11.84
C THR A 27 18.47 8.26 -10.83
N GLU A 28 19.68 7.90 -11.29
CA GLU A 28 20.88 7.72 -10.43
C GLU A 28 21.21 8.94 -9.54
N GLU A 29 20.67 10.11 -9.88
CA GLU A 29 20.78 11.35 -9.10
C GLU A 29 20.01 11.32 -7.77
N VAL A 30 19.06 10.38 -7.61
CA VAL A 30 18.27 10.19 -6.39
C VAL A 30 18.69 8.88 -5.75
N PRO A 31 19.16 8.83 -4.49
CA PRO A 31 19.43 7.55 -3.83
C PRO A 31 18.14 6.70 -3.71
N ALA A 32 18.25 5.38 -3.51
CA ALA A 32 17.12 4.42 -3.52
C ALA A 32 16.38 4.32 -4.87
N THR A 33 17.11 4.44 -5.99
CA THR A 33 16.52 4.27 -7.33
C THR A 33 16.01 2.87 -7.53
N CYS A 34 14.94 2.75 -8.30
CA CYS A 34 14.47 1.48 -8.83
C CYS A 34 15.23 1.03 -10.10
N TYR A 35 16.45 1.51 -10.33
CA TYR A 35 17.24 1.20 -11.53
C TYR A 35 17.49 -0.31 -11.66
N GLY A 36 17.19 -0.87 -12.84
CA GLY A 36 17.35 -2.30 -13.11
C GLY A 36 16.24 -3.20 -12.55
N LEU A 37 15.26 -2.62 -11.85
CA LEU A 37 14.09 -3.33 -11.34
C LEU A 37 12.85 -3.16 -12.23
N ASP A 38 12.97 -2.47 -13.37
CA ASP A 38 11.85 -2.12 -14.26
C ASP A 38 10.97 -3.33 -14.61
N ALA A 39 11.58 -4.43 -15.05
CA ALA A 39 10.84 -5.63 -15.45
C ALA A 39 10.09 -6.26 -14.25
N ARG A 40 10.70 -6.21 -13.06
CA ARG A 40 10.12 -6.76 -11.83
C ARG A 40 8.97 -5.89 -11.33
N LEU A 41 9.14 -4.57 -11.30
CA LEU A 41 8.10 -3.62 -10.88
C LEU A 41 6.92 -3.60 -11.85
N ASN A 42 7.17 -3.66 -13.17
CA ASN A 42 6.10 -3.78 -14.16
C ASN A 42 5.32 -5.10 -14.00
N LYS A 43 6.02 -6.20 -13.66
CA LYS A 43 5.38 -7.48 -13.32
C LYS A 43 4.52 -7.33 -12.06
N TRP A 44 5.05 -6.73 -10.99
CA TRP A 44 4.31 -6.55 -9.74
C TRP A 44 3.08 -5.66 -9.92
N GLU A 45 3.19 -4.56 -10.69
CA GLU A 45 2.04 -3.70 -11.02
C GLU A 45 0.98 -4.46 -11.84
N ALA A 46 1.39 -5.29 -12.80
CA ALA A 46 0.47 -6.11 -13.60
C ALA A 46 -0.25 -7.18 -12.75
N GLU A 47 0.46 -7.82 -11.83
CA GLU A 47 -0.13 -8.79 -10.89
C GLU A 47 -1.07 -8.10 -9.90
N ALA A 48 -0.72 -6.93 -9.38
CA ALA A 48 -1.62 -6.13 -8.55
C ALA A 48 -2.91 -5.76 -9.30
N LYS A 49 -2.81 -5.36 -10.58
CA LYS A 49 -3.97 -5.12 -11.47
C LYS A 49 -4.84 -6.37 -11.58
N GLU A 50 -4.25 -7.53 -11.84
CA GLU A 50 -5.01 -8.79 -11.96
C GLU A 50 -5.68 -9.18 -10.63
N LEU A 51 -4.97 -9.06 -9.51
CA LEU A 51 -5.47 -9.38 -8.17
C LEU A 51 -6.65 -8.49 -7.78
N TYR A 52 -6.52 -7.16 -7.84
CA TYR A 52 -7.61 -6.25 -7.48
C TYR A 52 -8.80 -6.31 -8.47
N SER A 53 -8.55 -6.52 -9.76
CA SER A 53 -9.61 -6.73 -10.74
C SER A 53 -10.41 -8.02 -10.44
N THR A 54 -9.71 -9.09 -10.09
CA THR A 54 -10.33 -10.35 -9.68
C THR A 54 -11.06 -10.20 -8.34
N GLY A 55 -10.46 -9.48 -7.37
CA GLY A 55 -11.10 -9.12 -6.11
C GLY A 55 -12.41 -8.35 -6.28
N MET A 56 -12.49 -7.45 -7.27
CA MET A 56 -13.75 -6.80 -7.63
C MET A 56 -14.81 -7.79 -8.13
N GLN A 57 -14.42 -8.89 -8.78
CA GLN A 57 -15.37 -9.97 -9.09
C GLN A 57 -15.90 -10.65 -7.82
N ALA A 58 -15.09 -10.78 -6.75
CA ALA A 58 -15.59 -11.28 -5.47
C ALA A 58 -16.67 -10.35 -4.91
N VAL A 59 -16.37 -9.04 -4.86
CA VAL A 59 -17.31 -8.01 -4.38
C VAL A 59 -18.63 -8.06 -5.14
N LEU A 60 -18.58 -8.14 -6.47
CA LEU A 60 -19.79 -8.15 -7.32
C LEU A 60 -20.63 -9.43 -7.17
N ASN A 61 -20.01 -10.56 -6.83
CA ASN A 61 -20.68 -11.86 -6.78
C ASN A 61 -20.96 -12.35 -5.34
N VAL A 62 -20.56 -11.62 -4.30
CA VAL A 62 -20.66 -12.09 -2.91
C VAL A 62 -22.09 -12.45 -2.49
N GLY A 63 -23.10 -11.75 -3.01
CA GLY A 63 -24.50 -12.02 -2.69
C GLY A 63 -24.98 -13.42 -3.11
N THR A 64 -24.35 -14.06 -4.10
CA THR A 64 -24.78 -15.34 -4.68
C THR A 64 -23.69 -16.40 -4.74
N ASN A 65 -22.43 -16.06 -4.45
CA ASN A 65 -21.29 -16.96 -4.51
C ASN A 65 -20.81 -17.34 -3.10
N LEU A 66 -21.06 -18.59 -2.69
CA LEU A 66 -20.70 -19.11 -1.37
C LEU A 66 -19.19 -19.03 -1.08
N VAL A 67 -18.36 -19.24 -2.10
CA VAL A 67 -16.89 -19.18 -1.97
C VAL A 67 -16.43 -17.75 -1.72
N ALA A 68 -17.06 -16.78 -2.39
CA ALA A 68 -16.80 -15.37 -2.11
C ALA A 68 -17.16 -15.05 -0.65
N GLN A 69 -18.36 -15.44 -0.20
CA GLN A 69 -18.82 -15.22 1.18
C GLN A 69 -17.85 -15.78 2.21
N LYS A 70 -17.50 -17.07 2.10
CA LYS A 70 -16.54 -17.73 2.99
C LYS A 70 -15.17 -17.04 2.97
N SER A 71 -14.72 -16.55 1.82
CA SER A 71 -13.43 -15.82 1.71
C SER A 71 -13.49 -14.47 2.40
N PHE A 72 -14.57 -13.70 2.20
CA PHE A 72 -14.79 -12.44 2.92
C PHE A 72 -14.86 -12.66 4.45
N THR A 73 -15.53 -13.71 4.91
CA THR A 73 -15.58 -14.05 6.34
C THR A 73 -14.20 -14.45 6.88
N ALA A 74 -13.49 -15.35 6.19
CA ALA A 74 -12.22 -15.88 6.67
C ALA A 74 -11.14 -14.80 6.79
N PHE A 75 -10.97 -14.01 5.73
CA PHE A 75 -9.84 -13.08 5.59
C PHE A 75 -10.19 -11.66 6.02
N LEU A 76 -11.44 -11.22 5.84
CA LEU A 76 -11.82 -9.81 6.03
C LEU A 76 -12.89 -9.63 7.11
N GLY A 77 -13.26 -10.70 7.82
CA GLY A 77 -14.18 -10.64 8.95
C GLY A 77 -15.64 -10.31 8.60
N VAL A 78 -16.00 -10.25 7.31
CA VAL A 78 -17.39 -9.93 6.93
C VAL A 78 -18.26 -11.17 7.06
N GLU A 79 -19.21 -11.13 7.99
CA GLU A 79 -20.23 -12.16 8.17
C GLU A 79 -21.48 -11.88 7.34
N PHE A 80 -22.20 -12.93 6.96
CA PHE A 80 -23.40 -12.83 6.11
C PHE A 80 -24.59 -13.58 6.72
N HIS A 81 -25.79 -13.05 6.51
CA HIS A 81 -27.06 -13.73 6.71
C HIS A 81 -27.84 -13.79 5.40
N TYR A 82 -28.88 -14.62 5.31
CA TYR A 82 -29.61 -14.84 4.06
C TYR A 82 -30.98 -14.17 4.07
N VAL A 83 -31.25 -13.36 3.04
CA VAL A 83 -32.54 -12.75 2.75
C VAL A 83 -32.96 -13.16 1.35
N ASN A 84 -34.07 -13.90 1.20
CA ASN A 84 -34.57 -14.40 -0.09
C ASN A 84 -33.50 -15.16 -0.91
N SER A 85 -32.70 -16.00 -0.25
CA SER A 85 -31.58 -16.76 -0.86
C SER A 85 -30.40 -15.92 -1.36
N VAL A 86 -30.33 -14.63 -0.98
CA VAL A 86 -29.19 -13.75 -1.24
C VAL A 86 -28.47 -13.49 0.08
N ALA A 87 -27.15 -13.61 0.08
CA ALA A 87 -26.33 -13.26 1.23
C ALA A 87 -26.23 -11.74 1.37
N VAL A 88 -26.51 -11.24 2.57
CA VAL A 88 -26.46 -9.84 2.96
C VAL A 88 -25.49 -9.72 4.14
N PRO A 89 -24.55 -8.75 4.12
CA PRO A 89 -23.61 -8.59 5.23
C PRO A 89 -24.35 -8.28 6.53
N VAL A 90 -23.89 -8.89 7.63
CA VAL A 90 -24.40 -8.62 8.99
C VAL A 90 -24.01 -7.20 9.42
N ASP A 91 -22.76 -6.79 9.14
CA ASP A 91 -22.28 -5.43 9.31
C ASP A 91 -22.05 -4.77 7.95
N GLN A 92 -23.01 -3.92 7.54
CA GLN A 92 -22.93 -3.20 6.29
C GLN A 92 -21.78 -2.18 6.25
N ASN A 93 -21.38 -1.61 7.39
CA ASN A 93 -20.29 -0.64 7.43
C ASN A 93 -18.94 -1.32 7.21
N LEU A 94 -18.73 -2.48 7.86
CA LEU A 94 -17.54 -3.30 7.65
C LEU A 94 -17.42 -3.74 6.18
N PHE A 95 -18.51 -4.24 5.60
CA PHE A 95 -18.53 -4.61 4.18
C PHE A 95 -18.27 -3.41 3.26
N ASN A 96 -18.88 -2.26 3.53
CA ASN A 96 -18.65 -1.04 2.76
C ASN A 96 -17.18 -0.59 2.83
N LYS A 97 -16.52 -0.71 3.99
CA LYS A 97 -15.09 -0.41 4.14
C LYS A 97 -14.26 -1.30 3.21
N VAL A 98 -14.44 -2.62 3.30
CA VAL A 98 -13.75 -3.60 2.46
C VAL A 98 -14.01 -3.35 0.96
N GLN A 99 -15.27 -3.17 0.58
CA GLN A 99 -15.66 -2.88 -0.80
C GLN A 99 -15.00 -1.60 -1.30
N THR A 100 -14.96 -0.55 -0.47
CA THR A 100 -14.33 0.72 -0.81
C THR A 100 -12.83 0.56 -1.05
N THR A 101 -12.11 -0.15 -0.16
CA THR A 101 -10.68 -0.43 -0.31
C THR A 101 -10.38 -1.12 -1.65
N ILE A 102 -11.06 -2.23 -1.95
CA ILE A 102 -10.85 -3.01 -3.18
C ILE A 102 -11.21 -2.16 -4.42
N SER A 103 -12.31 -1.40 -4.36
CA SER A 103 -12.76 -0.54 -5.45
C SER A 103 -11.78 0.59 -5.75
N LEU A 104 -11.26 1.26 -4.71
CA LEU A 104 -10.31 2.35 -4.86
C LEU A 104 -8.97 1.85 -5.41
N ALA A 105 -8.45 0.73 -4.91
CA ALA A 105 -7.25 0.10 -5.43
C ALA A 105 -7.42 -0.29 -6.92
N ASN A 106 -8.53 -0.94 -7.26
CA ASN A 106 -8.82 -1.29 -8.65
C ASN A 106 -8.98 -0.04 -9.54
N ASN A 107 -9.59 1.04 -9.05
CA ASN A 107 -9.73 2.29 -9.79
C ASN A 107 -8.36 2.95 -10.03
N PHE A 108 -7.53 3.04 -8.99
CA PHE A 108 -6.17 3.55 -9.07
C PHE A 108 -5.35 2.78 -10.13
N LEU A 109 -5.32 1.46 -10.02
CA LEU A 109 -4.63 0.56 -10.94
C LEU A 109 -5.23 0.53 -12.36
N SER A 110 -6.43 1.10 -12.56
CA SER A 110 -7.05 1.29 -13.88
C SER A 110 -6.85 2.70 -14.44
N GLY A 111 -5.98 3.51 -13.83
CA GLY A 111 -5.69 4.89 -14.26
C GLY A 111 -6.77 5.91 -13.90
N ARG A 112 -7.71 5.56 -13.01
CA ARG A 112 -8.75 6.48 -12.54
C ARG A 112 -8.35 7.24 -11.26
N GLY A 113 -7.26 6.83 -10.61
CA GLY A 113 -6.82 7.39 -9.34
C GLY A 113 -7.74 7.05 -8.15
N TYR A 114 -7.52 7.74 -7.04
CA TYR A 114 -8.36 7.74 -5.84
C TYR A 114 -8.71 9.20 -5.45
N PRO A 115 -9.78 9.47 -4.67
CA PRO A 115 -10.36 10.81 -4.50
C PRO A 115 -9.39 11.91 -4.04
N GLN A 116 -8.33 11.57 -3.31
CA GLN A 116 -7.34 12.50 -2.76
C GLN A 116 -6.02 12.52 -3.55
N MET A 117 -5.88 11.67 -4.56
CA MET A 117 -4.68 11.62 -5.41
C MET A 117 -4.53 12.92 -6.17
N ARG A 118 -3.43 13.65 -5.91
CA ARG A 118 -3.12 14.92 -6.58
C ARG A 118 -2.26 14.72 -7.81
N VAL A 119 -1.31 13.81 -7.68
CA VAL A 119 -0.33 13.38 -8.67
C VAL A 119 -0.15 11.89 -8.52
N LYS A 120 0.53 11.26 -9.49
CA LYS A 120 0.87 9.84 -9.36
C LYS A 120 1.75 9.62 -8.11
N PRO A 121 1.45 8.61 -7.29
CA PRO A 121 2.30 8.26 -6.17
C PRO A 121 3.68 7.85 -6.66
N ARG A 122 4.72 8.26 -5.93
CA ARG A 122 6.09 7.86 -6.25
C ARG A 122 6.39 6.47 -5.70
N VAL A 123 7.23 5.73 -6.41
CA VAL A 123 7.79 4.47 -5.90
C VAL A 123 9.31 4.62 -5.81
N TYR A 124 9.83 4.38 -4.61
CA TYR A 124 11.26 4.27 -4.30
C TYR A 124 11.61 2.81 -4.00
N CYS A 125 12.85 2.42 -4.24
CA CYS A 125 13.36 1.07 -3.98
C CYS A 125 14.54 1.17 -3.00
N GLY A 126 14.26 0.97 -1.72
CA GLY A 126 15.11 1.33 -0.59
C GLY A 126 14.64 2.60 0.11
N ASP A 127 15.45 3.08 1.03
CA ASP A 127 15.17 4.26 1.85
C ASP A 127 16.25 5.34 1.85
N GLU A 128 17.29 5.16 1.04
CA GLU A 128 18.40 6.10 0.92
C GLU A 128 17.96 7.47 0.37
N PHE A 129 16.76 7.55 -0.23
CA PHE A 129 16.11 8.80 -0.64
C PHE A 129 15.80 9.73 0.56
N LEU A 130 15.83 9.18 1.78
CA LEU A 130 15.72 9.90 3.04
C LEU A 130 17.09 10.12 3.68
N GLN A 131 17.26 11.27 4.31
CA GLN A 131 18.47 11.63 5.04
C GLN A 131 18.17 11.60 6.54
N GLN A 132 18.71 10.63 7.26
CA GLN A 132 18.63 10.63 8.72
C GLN A 132 19.22 11.93 9.28
N ARG A 133 18.55 12.50 10.27
CA ARG A 133 18.95 13.71 10.98
C ARG A 133 18.99 13.43 12.47
N GLN A 134 19.60 14.36 13.19
CA GLN A 134 19.61 14.40 14.64
C GLN A 134 18.64 15.47 15.14
N TRP A 135 18.03 15.26 16.31
CA TRP A 135 17.15 16.27 16.92
C TRP A 135 17.84 17.62 17.13
N THR A 136 19.17 17.63 17.27
CA THR A 136 19.99 18.83 17.41
C THR A 136 20.37 19.49 16.08
N ASP A 137 20.12 18.86 14.94
CA ASP A 137 20.43 19.44 13.63
C ASP A 137 19.57 20.68 13.37
N ILE A 138 20.08 21.59 12.54
CA ILE A 138 19.34 22.78 12.11
C ILE A 138 18.11 22.34 11.31
N ALA A 139 16.93 22.80 11.73
CA ALA A 139 15.69 22.52 11.02
C ALA A 139 15.67 23.18 9.64
N LEU A 140 15.00 22.52 8.71
CA LEU A 140 14.75 23.01 7.35
C LEU A 140 13.25 23.27 7.17
N ASP A 141 12.90 24.33 6.44
CA ASP A 141 11.52 24.64 6.08
C ASP A 141 11.08 23.93 4.78
N SER A 142 9.83 24.13 4.38
CA SER A 142 9.27 23.54 3.15
C SER A 142 9.91 24.03 1.85
N THR A 143 10.80 25.02 1.91
CA THR A 143 11.61 25.46 0.77
C THR A 143 13.00 24.81 0.76
N GLY A 144 13.36 24.10 1.83
CA GLY A 144 14.68 23.50 2.07
C GLY A 144 15.67 24.47 2.74
N GLU A 145 15.20 25.64 3.18
CA GLU A 145 16.01 26.67 3.80
C GLU A 145 16.04 26.51 5.32
N LYS A 146 17.10 27.03 5.96
CA LYS A 146 17.24 26.93 7.42
C LYS A 146 16.17 27.76 8.12
N VAL A 147 15.51 27.17 9.11
CA VAL A 147 14.47 27.84 9.90
C VAL A 147 15.11 28.90 10.81
N LYS A 148 15.01 30.17 10.43
CA LYS A 148 15.55 31.31 11.17
C LYS A 148 14.75 31.61 12.44
N ARG A 149 15.45 31.97 13.51
CA ARG A 149 14.83 32.56 14.71
C ARG A 149 14.48 34.04 14.49
N PRO A 150 13.44 34.56 15.15
CA PRO A 150 13.25 36.00 15.30
C PRO A 150 14.48 36.65 15.95
N GLU A 151 14.85 37.87 15.55
CA GLU A 151 16.00 38.59 16.12
C GLU A 151 15.95 38.69 17.66
N SER A 152 14.74 38.86 18.22
CA SER A 152 14.52 38.88 19.66
C SER A 152 14.93 37.58 20.37
N GLU A 153 14.74 36.43 19.72
CA GLU A 153 15.15 35.12 20.23
C GLU A 153 16.63 34.82 19.94
N GLN A 154 17.18 35.33 18.84
CA GLN A 154 18.61 35.25 18.56
C GLN A 154 19.40 35.98 19.65
N ALA A 155 18.94 37.16 20.09
CA ALA A 155 19.58 37.93 21.14
C ALA A 155 19.62 37.20 22.49
N SER A 156 18.61 36.37 22.79
CA SER A 156 18.53 35.64 24.07
C SER A 156 19.24 34.28 24.03
N THR A 157 19.24 33.59 22.89
CA THR A 157 19.83 32.25 22.74
C THR A 157 21.24 32.24 22.18
N GLY A 158 21.65 33.30 21.49
CA GLY A 158 22.90 33.35 20.71
C GLY A 158 22.89 32.47 19.46
N GLN A 159 21.75 31.86 19.10
CA GLN A 159 21.62 30.92 17.98
C GLN A 159 20.76 31.54 16.86
N PRO A 160 21.24 31.59 15.61
CA PRO A 160 20.48 32.18 14.50
C PRO A 160 19.34 31.29 13.97
N PHE A 161 19.37 29.99 14.24
CA PHE A 161 18.42 29.01 13.70
C PHE A 161 17.81 28.13 14.79
N TYR A 162 16.63 27.56 14.50
CA TYR A 162 16.03 26.52 15.33
C TYR A 162 16.62 25.15 14.97
N SER A 163 16.78 24.29 15.98
CA SER A 163 16.99 22.87 15.78
C SER A 163 15.68 22.14 15.43
N ILE A 164 15.78 20.92 14.89
CA ILE A 164 14.61 20.06 14.65
C ILE A 164 13.84 19.87 15.97
N GLY A 165 14.52 19.57 17.07
CA GLY A 165 13.90 19.37 18.38
C GLY A 165 13.10 20.58 18.86
N GLU A 166 13.57 21.79 18.56
CA GLU A 166 12.86 23.03 18.95
C GLU A 166 11.69 23.37 18.05
N VAL A 167 11.78 23.06 16.76
CA VAL A 167 10.64 23.20 15.84
C VAL A 167 9.55 22.22 16.24
N TYR A 168 9.90 20.95 16.47
CA TYR A 168 8.97 19.84 16.72
C TYR A 168 8.62 19.66 18.21
N SER A 169 9.08 20.54 19.11
CA SER A 169 8.96 20.37 20.59
C SER A 169 7.52 20.26 21.10
N GLN A 170 6.56 20.76 20.32
CA GLN A 170 5.14 20.77 20.71
C GLN A 170 4.40 19.49 20.36
N VAL A 171 5.08 18.47 19.84
CA VAL A 171 4.47 17.21 19.43
C VAL A 171 5.02 16.05 20.25
N PRO A 172 4.37 15.74 21.39
CA PRO A 172 4.89 14.78 22.36
C PRO A 172 5.07 13.36 21.80
N TRP A 173 4.24 12.96 20.82
CA TRP A 173 4.31 11.60 20.24
C TRP A 173 5.53 11.36 19.35
N LEU A 174 6.28 12.41 19.03
CA LEU A 174 7.57 12.31 18.34
C LEU A 174 8.75 12.04 19.28
N ALA A 175 8.54 12.10 20.60
CA ALA A 175 9.59 11.78 21.55
C ALA A 175 10.11 10.36 21.33
N GLY A 176 11.44 10.21 21.20
CA GLY A 176 12.10 8.92 20.95
C GLY A 176 12.11 8.45 19.49
N ARG A 177 11.48 9.19 18.56
CA ARG A 177 11.55 8.90 17.12
C ARG A 177 12.79 9.50 16.48
N VAL A 178 13.24 8.93 15.37
CA VAL A 178 14.37 9.46 14.60
C VAL A 178 13.85 10.32 13.44
N PRO A 179 14.32 11.58 13.29
CA PRO A 179 13.94 12.43 12.17
C PRO A 179 14.68 12.02 10.89
N PHE A 180 13.94 11.97 9.78
CA PHE A 180 14.45 11.79 8.44
C PHE A 180 14.01 12.96 7.57
N TRP A 181 14.94 13.59 6.86
CA TRP A 181 14.64 14.64 5.90
C TRP A 181 14.47 14.04 4.50
N LEU A 182 13.38 14.36 3.84
CA LEU A 182 13.09 13.98 2.46
C LEU A 182 13.41 15.15 1.53
N PRO A 183 14.55 15.17 0.82
CA PRO A 183 14.96 16.31 0.02
C PRO A 183 14.00 16.63 -1.13
N ALA A 184 13.43 15.59 -1.75
CA ALA A 184 12.53 15.73 -2.89
C ALA A 184 11.22 16.45 -2.53
N GLU A 185 10.69 16.18 -1.32
CA GLU A 185 9.44 16.77 -0.81
C GLU A 185 9.69 17.94 0.14
N LYS A 186 10.96 18.21 0.47
CA LYS A 186 11.39 19.25 1.40
C LYS A 186 10.66 19.18 2.73
N GLY A 187 10.61 18.00 3.33
CA GLY A 187 9.94 17.81 4.62
C GLY A 187 10.56 16.72 5.48
N TYR A 188 10.12 16.67 6.73
CA TYR A 188 10.56 15.67 7.70
C TYR A 188 9.56 14.53 7.87
N MET A 189 10.10 13.33 8.05
CA MET A 189 9.42 12.11 8.46
C MET A 189 10.02 11.62 9.78
N PHE A 190 9.24 10.87 10.57
CA PHE A 190 9.67 10.42 11.89
C PHE A 190 9.28 8.96 12.07
N THR A 191 10.27 8.14 12.38
CA THR A 191 10.14 6.67 12.49
C THR A 191 10.66 6.22 13.85
N GLU A 192 10.25 5.02 14.26
CA GLU A 192 10.74 4.34 15.47
C GLU A 192 12.09 3.65 15.24
N ALA A 193 12.74 3.93 14.11
CA ALA A 193 14.09 3.49 13.78
C ALA A 193 15.07 3.68 14.94
N PRO A 194 15.96 2.70 15.18
CA PRO A 194 17.07 2.92 16.10
C PRO A 194 17.94 4.07 15.59
N GLU A 195 18.58 4.79 16.50
CA GLU A 195 19.48 5.86 16.11
C GLU A 195 20.66 5.30 15.30
N GLY A 196 20.81 5.76 14.06
CA GLY A 196 21.82 5.28 13.12
C GLY A 196 21.35 4.11 12.24
N GLY A 197 20.07 3.71 12.37
CA GLY A 197 19.41 2.77 11.49
C GLY A 197 18.75 3.44 10.28
N SER A 198 18.15 2.61 9.44
CA SER A 198 17.47 3.02 8.22
C SER A 198 15.98 3.31 8.47
N PHE A 199 15.32 3.98 7.54
CA PHE A 199 13.86 4.22 7.62
C PHE A 199 13.08 2.90 7.54
N CYS A 200 13.52 1.97 6.70
CA CYS A 200 13.01 0.60 6.56
C CYS A 200 13.29 -0.29 7.78
N GLU A 201 14.36 -0.05 8.53
CA GLU A 201 14.69 -0.80 9.76
C GLU A 201 13.81 -0.41 10.96
N GLY A 202 13.22 0.79 10.94
CA GLY A 202 12.41 1.30 12.05
C GLY A 202 10.98 0.79 12.13
N THR A 203 10.62 -0.08 11.21
CA THR A 203 9.35 -0.77 11.11
C THR A 203 9.70 -2.25 11.05
N GLU A 204 9.35 -3.04 12.07
CA GLU A 204 9.78 -4.44 12.23
C GLU A 204 9.70 -5.21 10.89
N SER A 205 10.84 -5.51 10.27
CA SER A 205 10.95 -6.27 9.00
C SER A 205 10.00 -5.79 7.88
N ALA A 206 9.88 -4.47 7.69
CA ALA A 206 9.00 -3.96 6.65
C ALA A 206 9.55 -4.25 5.25
N PHE A 207 8.75 -4.97 4.45
CA PHE A 207 8.99 -5.13 3.02
C PHE A 207 8.63 -3.87 2.24
N GLY A 208 7.73 -3.05 2.75
CA GLY A 208 7.34 -1.78 2.16
C GLY A 208 6.88 -0.78 3.22
N ILE A 209 6.89 0.49 2.83
CA ILE A 209 6.32 1.58 3.62
C ILE A 209 5.54 2.49 2.69
N THR A 210 4.27 2.70 3.00
CA THR A 210 3.43 3.68 2.34
C THR A 210 3.34 4.95 3.17
N TYR A 211 3.55 6.09 2.52
CA TYR A 211 3.29 7.39 3.10
C TYR A 211 2.23 8.15 2.31
N ILE A 212 1.34 8.80 3.06
CA ILE A 212 0.20 9.54 2.52
C ILE A 212 0.30 11.00 2.92
N GLY A 213 0.39 11.84 1.91
CA GLY A 213 0.57 13.27 2.02
C GLY A 213 -0.69 13.97 2.46
N VAL A 214 -0.79 14.29 3.74
CA VAL A 214 -1.94 15.05 4.28
C VAL A 214 -1.60 16.55 4.34
N PRO A 215 -2.44 17.44 3.79
CA PRO A 215 -2.27 18.89 3.93
C PRO A 215 -2.24 19.32 5.39
N GLY A 216 -1.23 20.10 5.78
CA GLY A 216 -1.22 20.76 7.09
C GLY A 216 -0.80 19.91 8.28
N GLN A 217 -0.17 18.75 8.11
CA GLN A 217 0.49 18.06 9.24
C GLN A 217 1.84 18.69 9.66
N HIS A 218 2.32 19.69 8.92
CA HIS A 218 3.58 20.37 9.21
C HIS A 218 3.34 21.72 9.95
N TYR A 219 2.86 21.68 11.20
CA TYR A 219 2.81 22.86 12.11
C TYR A 219 3.40 22.54 13.46
N LEU A 220 4.49 23.21 13.83
CA LEU A 220 5.16 22.83 15.07
C LEU A 220 5.73 23.98 15.90
N ARG A 221 5.90 25.18 15.35
CA ARG A 221 6.02 26.41 16.16
C ARG A 221 5.96 27.70 15.33
N GLY A 222 5.20 28.70 15.80
CA GLY A 222 5.30 30.09 15.36
C GLY A 222 4.47 30.50 14.12
N THR A 223 4.60 31.78 13.71
CA THR A 223 3.89 32.43 12.59
C THR A 223 4.41 32.03 11.20
N GLN A 224 5.11 30.90 11.09
CA GLN A 224 5.66 30.46 9.81
C GLN A 224 4.55 29.93 8.91
N GLN A 225 4.64 30.28 7.62
CA GLN A 225 3.62 29.92 6.65
C GLN A 225 3.51 28.40 6.55
N GLN A 226 2.27 27.95 6.72
CA GLN A 226 1.74 26.69 6.23
C GLN A 226 2.44 26.29 4.93
N SER A 227 3.12 25.13 4.90
CA SER A 227 3.36 24.50 3.61
C SER A 227 1.97 24.16 3.06
N VAL A 228 1.50 24.98 2.14
CA VAL A 228 0.24 24.76 1.41
C VAL A 228 0.33 23.52 0.51
N THR A 229 1.55 23.07 0.23
CA THR A 229 1.82 21.86 -0.52
C THR A 229 2.04 20.71 0.47
N PRO A 230 1.12 19.72 0.53
CA PRO A 230 1.39 18.49 1.26
C PRO A 230 2.55 17.75 0.59
N PHE A 231 3.17 16.85 1.34
CA PHE A 231 3.97 15.78 0.76
C PHE A 231 3.19 15.07 -0.35
N MET A 232 3.88 14.55 -1.35
CA MET A 232 3.27 13.62 -2.29
C MET A 232 3.11 12.25 -1.64
N ASP A 233 2.08 11.52 -2.06
CA ASP A 233 1.89 10.13 -1.69
C ASP A 233 3.04 9.30 -2.30
N PHE A 234 3.60 8.36 -1.53
CA PHE A 234 4.65 7.50 -2.04
C PHE A 234 4.65 6.12 -1.37
N ILE A 235 5.27 5.17 -2.05
CA ILE A 235 5.62 3.85 -1.54
C ILE A 235 7.14 3.72 -1.60
N SER A 236 7.75 3.29 -0.51
CA SER A 236 9.14 2.81 -0.48
C SER A 236 9.09 1.29 -0.37
N LEU A 237 9.61 0.59 -1.38
CA LEU A 237 9.80 -0.85 -1.34
C LEU A 237 11.18 -1.12 -0.74
N CYS A 238 11.23 -1.65 0.48
CA CYS A 238 12.47 -1.85 1.21
C CYS A 238 13.32 -2.96 0.56
N THR A 239 14.63 -2.94 0.79
CA THR A 239 15.58 -3.87 0.16
C THR A 239 15.19 -5.33 0.38
N ASP A 240 14.65 -5.66 1.56
CA ASP A 240 14.20 -7.00 1.91
C ASP A 240 13.11 -7.54 0.99
N ALA A 241 12.26 -6.67 0.41
CA ALA A 241 11.23 -7.10 -0.54
C ALA A 241 11.81 -7.69 -1.84
N PHE A 242 13.07 -7.36 -2.15
CA PHE A 242 13.72 -7.82 -3.37
C PHE A 242 14.61 -9.04 -3.17
N VAL A 243 15.03 -9.32 -1.93
CA VAL A 243 15.94 -10.43 -1.60
C VAL A 243 15.25 -11.55 -0.84
N ASP A 244 14.03 -11.33 -0.33
CA ASP A 244 13.27 -12.39 0.31
C ASP A 244 12.95 -13.52 -0.68
N SER A 245 13.27 -14.75 -0.26
CA SER A 245 13.03 -15.97 -1.00
C SER A 245 11.80 -16.74 -0.50
N SER A 246 11.07 -16.20 0.48
CA SER A 246 9.88 -16.86 1.03
C SER A 246 8.68 -16.77 0.09
N HIS A 247 8.60 -15.71 -0.73
CA HIS A 247 7.61 -15.54 -1.78
C HIS A 247 7.99 -16.21 -3.10
N VAL A 248 6.99 -16.58 -3.90
CA VAL A 248 7.22 -17.09 -5.26
C VAL A 248 7.40 -15.95 -6.25
N ASP A 249 8.22 -16.16 -7.29
CA ASP A 249 8.57 -15.09 -8.24
C ASP A 249 7.35 -14.43 -8.93
N THR A 250 6.25 -15.16 -9.16
CA THR A 250 5.11 -14.64 -9.94
C THR A 250 3.79 -15.24 -9.51
N LEU A 251 2.72 -14.46 -9.67
CA LEU A 251 1.34 -14.92 -9.48
C LEU A 251 1.06 -16.10 -10.41
N GLY A 252 0.58 -17.20 -9.83
CA GLY A 252 0.30 -18.42 -10.59
C GLY A 252 1.52 -19.30 -10.86
N HIS A 253 2.65 -19.10 -10.16
CA HIS A 253 3.82 -19.99 -10.23
C HIS A 253 3.46 -21.49 -10.18
N TYR A 254 2.54 -21.87 -9.29
CA TYR A 254 2.09 -23.26 -9.14
C TYR A 254 1.01 -23.70 -10.14
N GLY A 255 0.46 -22.78 -10.93
CA GLY A 255 -0.66 -23.06 -11.82
C GLY A 255 -1.91 -23.53 -11.04
N TYR A 256 -2.46 -24.67 -11.46
CA TYR A 256 -3.60 -25.29 -10.79
C TYR A 256 -3.16 -25.96 -9.48
N ILE A 257 -3.84 -25.62 -8.38
CA ILE A 257 -3.64 -26.25 -7.08
C ILE A 257 -4.76 -27.25 -6.84
N ASP A 258 -4.40 -28.49 -6.51
CA ASP A 258 -5.35 -29.53 -6.12
C ASP A 258 -5.94 -29.20 -4.72
N PRO A 259 -7.27 -29.12 -4.57
CA PRO A 259 -7.92 -28.86 -3.28
C PRO A 259 -7.63 -29.93 -2.20
N THR A 260 -7.07 -31.09 -2.57
CA THR A 260 -6.68 -32.15 -1.63
C THR A 260 -5.21 -32.08 -1.21
N SER A 261 -4.43 -31.16 -1.80
CA SER A 261 -2.99 -31.05 -1.54
C SER A 261 -2.63 -30.51 -0.16
N GLY A 262 -3.55 -29.76 0.48
CA GLY A 262 -3.28 -29.09 1.75
C GLY A 262 -2.21 -28.00 1.67
N VAL A 263 -1.91 -27.49 0.47
CA VAL A 263 -0.96 -26.38 0.28
C VAL A 263 -1.47 -25.14 1.04
N GLY A 264 -0.61 -24.58 1.88
CA GLY A 264 -0.86 -23.33 2.59
C GLY A 264 -0.74 -22.13 1.66
N LEU A 265 -1.61 -21.15 1.86
CA LEU A 265 -1.70 -19.92 1.08
C LEU A 265 -0.43 -19.06 1.23
N GLU A 266 0.22 -19.10 2.40
CA GLU A 266 1.49 -18.45 2.69
C GLU A 266 2.62 -18.91 1.76
N PHE A 267 2.54 -20.13 1.22
CA PHE A 267 3.56 -20.67 0.31
C PHE A 267 3.34 -20.32 -1.16
N ILE A 268 2.24 -19.64 -1.49
CA ILE A 268 1.91 -19.27 -2.87
C ILE A 268 1.80 -17.76 -3.08
N LEU A 269 2.15 -16.96 -2.06
CA LEU A 269 2.20 -15.51 -2.17
C LEU A 269 3.26 -15.10 -3.21
N PRO A 270 2.89 -14.33 -4.24
CA PRO A 270 3.86 -13.80 -5.18
C PRO A 270 4.67 -12.68 -4.53
N GLU A 271 5.87 -12.40 -5.04
CA GLU A 271 6.66 -11.24 -4.60
C GLU A 271 5.89 -9.91 -4.71
N SER A 272 4.96 -9.80 -5.66
CA SER A 272 4.09 -8.63 -5.82
C SER A 272 3.12 -8.41 -4.65
N ALA A 273 3.00 -9.37 -3.73
CA ALA A 273 2.21 -9.26 -2.51
C ALA A 273 2.58 -8.01 -1.70
N THR A 274 3.87 -7.65 -1.63
CA THR A 274 4.33 -6.41 -0.98
C THR A 274 3.70 -5.18 -1.64
N LEU A 275 3.75 -5.06 -2.98
CA LEU A 275 3.14 -3.91 -3.65
C LEU A 275 1.61 -3.88 -3.47
N VAL A 276 0.96 -5.05 -3.49
CA VAL A 276 -0.49 -5.17 -3.24
C VAL A 276 -0.84 -4.68 -1.82
N HIS A 277 -0.03 -5.07 -0.83
CA HIS A 277 -0.15 -4.62 0.55
C HIS A 277 -0.05 -3.09 0.64
N GLU A 278 1.01 -2.51 0.08
CA GLU A 278 1.22 -1.05 0.09
C GLU A 278 0.12 -0.28 -0.64
N ILE A 279 -0.44 -0.82 -1.74
CA ILE A 279 -1.57 -0.20 -2.43
C ILE A 279 -2.80 -0.13 -1.53
N ALA A 280 -3.03 -1.10 -0.63
CA ALA A 280 -4.14 -1.07 0.31
C ALA A 280 -3.99 0.12 1.28
N HIS A 281 -2.80 0.37 1.82
CA HIS A 281 -2.52 1.58 2.60
C HIS A 281 -2.70 2.84 1.77
N LEU A 282 -2.17 2.85 0.55
CA LEU A 282 -2.15 4.01 -0.33
C LEU A 282 -3.55 4.57 -0.60
N VAL A 283 -4.48 3.71 -0.98
CA VAL A 283 -5.82 4.17 -1.37
C VAL A 283 -6.74 4.42 -0.17
N THR A 284 -6.32 4.06 1.05
CA THR A 284 -7.15 4.17 2.26
C THR A 284 -6.62 5.12 3.31
N GLY A 285 -5.34 5.50 3.29
CA GLY A 285 -4.74 6.35 4.33
C GLY A 285 -5.34 7.74 4.46
N ASN A 286 -6.10 8.20 3.46
CA ASN A 286 -6.85 9.46 3.49
C ASN A 286 -8.34 9.31 3.83
N LEU A 287 -8.86 8.07 3.90
CA LEU A 287 -10.27 7.84 4.22
C LEU A 287 -10.48 8.23 5.69
N GLY A 288 -11.22 9.32 5.91
CA GLY A 288 -11.50 9.83 7.27
C GLY A 288 -10.79 11.13 7.63
N TYR A 289 -9.89 11.65 6.78
CA TYR A 289 -9.38 13.01 6.94
C TYR A 289 -10.38 14.02 6.38
N ASP A 290 -11.13 14.70 7.26
CA ASP A 290 -11.82 15.95 6.91
C ASP A 290 -10.98 17.15 7.42
N PRO A 291 -10.38 17.96 6.53
CA PRO A 291 -9.63 19.15 6.93
C PRO A 291 -10.48 20.19 7.68
N LYS A 292 -11.83 20.09 7.64
CA LYS A 292 -12.75 20.98 8.37
C LYS A 292 -13.11 20.44 9.74
N GLU A 293 -12.97 19.15 9.99
CA GLU A 293 -13.22 18.53 11.28
C GLU A 293 -11.89 18.11 11.91
N LEU A 294 -11.24 19.05 12.59
CA LEU A 294 -9.98 18.83 13.35
C LEU A 294 -10.06 17.71 14.43
N ASN A 295 -11.24 17.12 14.63
CA ASN A 295 -11.51 16.03 15.58
C ASN A 295 -11.78 14.69 14.91
N LEU A 296 -11.82 14.60 13.57
CA LEU A 296 -11.86 13.31 12.92
C LEU A 296 -10.45 12.73 12.93
N ASP A 297 -10.30 11.66 13.71
CA ASP A 297 -9.11 10.83 13.70
C ASP A 297 -8.90 10.29 12.27
N PRO A 298 -7.88 10.76 11.53
CA PRO A 298 -7.61 10.31 10.17
C PRO A 298 -7.35 8.80 10.09
N LEU A 299 -7.14 8.14 11.24
CA LEU A 299 -6.82 6.72 11.35
C LEU A 299 -8.04 5.80 11.47
N ARG A 300 -9.29 6.33 11.40
CA ARG A 300 -10.50 5.51 11.57
C ARG A 300 -10.84 4.60 10.38
N LEU A 301 -10.43 4.96 9.16
CA LEU A 301 -10.61 4.10 7.97
C LEU A 301 -9.30 3.69 7.32
N MET A 302 -8.16 4.16 7.86
CA MET A 302 -6.83 3.75 7.43
C MET A 302 -6.65 2.25 7.67
N ILE A 303 -6.29 1.54 6.61
CA ILE A 303 -5.76 0.19 6.73
C ILE A 303 -4.38 0.29 7.41
N ARG A 304 -4.14 -0.56 8.40
CA ARG A 304 -2.94 -0.64 9.24
C ARG A 304 -2.31 -2.03 9.10
N ASP A 305 -1.18 -2.21 9.75
CA ASP A 305 -0.60 -3.52 9.99
C ASP A 305 -1.01 -4.00 11.37
N HIS A 306 -1.81 -5.06 11.41
CA HIS A 306 -2.26 -5.68 12.64
C HIS A 306 -1.68 -7.10 12.76
N GLY A 307 -0.84 -7.31 13.77
CA GLY A 307 -0.21 -8.61 14.04
C GLY A 307 1.04 -8.84 13.20
N SER A 308 1.57 -10.06 13.25
CA SER A 308 2.70 -10.45 12.40
C SER A 308 2.22 -10.68 10.96
N SER A 309 3.14 -10.65 9.98
CA SER A 309 2.88 -11.03 8.58
C SER A 309 2.44 -12.49 8.39
N ALA A 310 2.46 -13.30 9.46
CA ALA A 310 2.06 -14.70 9.39
C ALA A 310 0.54 -14.83 9.25
N LEU A 311 0.11 -15.61 8.24
CA LEU A 311 -1.27 -15.95 7.96
C LEU A 311 -2.08 -16.36 9.20
N ARG A 312 -1.48 -17.19 10.08
CA ARG A 312 -2.13 -17.66 11.30
C ARG A 312 -2.55 -16.52 12.23
N ASP A 313 -1.67 -15.53 12.40
CA ASP A 313 -1.89 -14.44 13.34
C ASP A 313 -2.95 -13.47 12.78
N MET A 314 -2.92 -13.21 11.46
CA MET A 314 -3.99 -12.47 10.76
C MET A 314 -5.34 -13.17 10.89
N LEU A 315 -5.40 -14.49 10.69
CA LEU A 315 -6.66 -15.25 10.79
C LEU A 315 -7.24 -15.26 12.20
N ALA A 316 -6.40 -15.04 13.22
CA ALA A 316 -6.80 -14.96 14.62
C ALA A 316 -7.28 -13.56 15.06
N LEU A 317 -7.15 -12.54 14.20
CA LEU A 317 -7.64 -11.19 14.49
C LEU A 317 -9.16 -11.16 14.64
N ASP A 318 -9.65 -10.21 15.45
CA ASP A 318 -11.06 -9.88 15.49
C ASP A 318 -11.56 -9.41 14.11
N PRO A 319 -12.84 -9.64 13.75
CA PRO A 319 -13.38 -9.31 12.43
C PRO A 319 -13.09 -7.88 11.93
N ALA A 320 -13.22 -6.89 12.81
CA ALA A 320 -12.93 -5.50 12.47
C ALA A 320 -11.43 -5.28 12.19
N LEU A 321 -10.54 -5.90 12.97
CA LEU A 321 -9.10 -5.80 12.78
C LEU A 321 -8.65 -6.48 11.47
N LYS A 322 -9.32 -7.55 11.06
CA LYS A 322 -9.08 -8.19 9.76
C LYS A 322 -9.33 -7.23 8.59
N ALA A 323 -10.48 -6.53 8.61
CA ALA A 323 -10.81 -5.56 7.57
C ALA A 323 -9.92 -4.31 7.60
N ASP A 324 -9.26 -4.08 8.72
CA ASP A 324 -8.34 -2.96 8.97
C ASP A 324 -6.89 -3.35 8.71
N ASN A 325 -6.60 -4.59 8.32
CA ASN A 325 -5.25 -5.10 8.15
C ASN A 325 -4.90 -5.26 6.65
N ALA A 326 -3.83 -4.63 6.16
CA ALA A 326 -3.46 -4.68 4.74
C ALA A 326 -3.16 -6.11 4.28
N GLU A 327 -2.48 -6.87 5.13
CA GLU A 327 -2.12 -8.26 4.86
C GLU A 327 -3.35 -9.17 4.65
N SER A 328 -4.47 -8.88 5.31
CA SER A 328 -5.73 -9.58 5.08
C SER A 328 -6.23 -9.44 3.63
N TYR A 329 -6.02 -8.28 3.00
CA TYR A 329 -6.40 -8.07 1.61
C TYR A 329 -5.48 -8.85 0.68
N VAL A 330 -4.17 -8.92 0.95
CA VAL A 330 -3.23 -9.74 0.16
C VAL A 330 -3.70 -11.19 0.11
N TYR A 331 -3.89 -11.81 1.28
CA TYR A 331 -4.34 -13.20 1.38
C TYR A 331 -5.71 -13.40 0.73
N PHE A 332 -6.67 -12.51 0.98
CA PHE A 332 -7.98 -12.56 0.33
C PHE A 332 -7.88 -12.55 -1.19
N LEU A 333 -7.09 -11.62 -1.75
CA LEU A 333 -6.97 -11.43 -3.20
C LEU A 333 -6.30 -12.63 -3.86
N VAL A 334 -5.22 -13.17 -3.28
CA VAL A 334 -4.53 -14.36 -3.82
C VAL A 334 -5.43 -15.60 -3.73
N ALA A 335 -6.08 -15.82 -2.58
CA ALA A 335 -7.03 -16.93 -2.39
C ALA A 335 -8.17 -16.87 -3.41
N TRP A 336 -8.78 -15.69 -3.57
CA TRP A 336 -9.87 -15.50 -4.50
C TRP A 336 -9.41 -15.63 -5.96
N TRP A 337 -8.25 -15.09 -6.31
CA TRP A 337 -7.68 -15.23 -7.65
C TRP A 337 -7.49 -16.69 -8.04
N GLN A 338 -6.92 -17.50 -7.15
CA GLN A 338 -6.70 -18.92 -7.40
C GLN A 338 -8.03 -19.66 -7.65
N TYR A 339 -9.05 -19.41 -6.83
CA TYR A 339 -10.38 -19.98 -7.08
C TYR A 339 -10.97 -19.50 -8.41
N TYR A 340 -10.98 -18.19 -8.64
CA TYR A 340 -11.63 -17.57 -9.80
C TYR A 340 -11.00 -18.00 -11.12
N LYS A 341 -9.67 -18.14 -11.16
CA LYS A 341 -8.92 -18.56 -12.35
C LYS A 341 -9.28 -19.99 -12.79
N TYR A 342 -9.52 -20.89 -11.84
CA TYR A 342 -9.66 -22.33 -12.11
C TYR A 342 -11.08 -22.89 -11.94
N LYS A 343 -12.06 -22.13 -11.44
CA LYS A 343 -13.46 -22.58 -11.26
C LYS A 343 -14.13 -23.14 -12.52
N ASP A 344 -13.75 -22.65 -13.70
CA ASP A 344 -14.33 -23.06 -14.99
C ASP A 344 -13.37 -23.95 -15.80
N SER A 345 -12.29 -24.47 -15.19
CA SER A 345 -11.25 -25.25 -15.87
C SER A 345 -11.61 -26.73 -16.11
N GLY A 346 -12.77 -27.18 -15.62
CA GLY A 346 -13.16 -28.59 -15.61
C GLY A 346 -12.49 -29.43 -14.52
N LYS A 347 -11.66 -28.81 -13.67
CA LYS A 347 -11.09 -29.41 -12.45
C LYS A 347 -11.76 -28.85 -11.20
N PRO A 348 -11.81 -29.58 -10.07
CA PRO A 348 -12.26 -29.03 -8.80
C PRO A 348 -11.41 -27.83 -8.40
N ALA A 349 -12.03 -26.67 -8.21
CA ALA A 349 -11.32 -25.45 -7.82
C ALA A 349 -10.90 -25.51 -6.35
N ALA A 350 -9.67 -25.08 -6.07
CA ALA A 350 -9.22 -24.85 -4.72
C ALA A 350 -9.80 -23.53 -4.19
N ALA A 351 -10.36 -23.58 -3.00
CA ALA A 351 -10.58 -22.43 -2.14
C ALA A 351 -9.61 -22.52 -0.95
N PHE A 352 -9.37 -21.42 -0.23
CA PHE A 352 -8.43 -21.40 0.89
C PHE A 352 -9.15 -21.09 2.21
N TYR A 353 -9.41 -22.13 3.01
CA TYR A 353 -10.09 -22.00 4.30
C TYR A 353 -9.41 -22.86 5.37
N PRO A 354 -9.04 -22.29 6.54
CA PRO A 354 -8.65 -20.91 6.80
C PRO A 354 -7.17 -20.74 6.39
N GLY A 355 -6.91 -20.64 5.09
CA GLY A 355 -5.53 -20.53 4.59
C GLY A 355 -4.92 -21.79 3.97
N PHE A 356 -5.61 -22.93 3.99
CA PHE A 356 -5.17 -24.14 3.28
C PHE A 356 -6.08 -24.45 2.10
N ALA A 357 -5.51 -24.99 1.02
CA ALA A 357 -6.27 -25.46 -0.12
C ALA A 357 -7.26 -26.55 0.30
N VAL A 358 -8.54 -26.31 0.02
CA VAL A 358 -9.67 -27.21 0.26
C VAL A 358 -10.63 -27.17 -0.92
N SER A 359 -11.52 -28.16 -1.02
CA SER A 359 -12.60 -28.14 -2.01
C SER A 359 -13.55 -26.99 -1.69
N TRP A 360 -14.08 -26.33 -2.72
CA TRP A 360 -14.93 -25.14 -2.57
C TRP A 360 -16.23 -25.40 -1.77
N ASP A 361 -16.69 -26.66 -1.75
CA ASP A 361 -17.89 -27.13 -1.06
C ASP A 361 -17.63 -27.61 0.38
N TYR A 362 -16.38 -27.53 0.86
CA TYR A 362 -15.97 -27.92 2.21
C TYR A 362 -16.68 -27.15 3.33
#